data_AF-A0A1W9LQH2-F1
#
_entry.id   AF-A0A1W9LQH2-F1
#
_cell.length_a   1.000
_cell.length_b   1.000
_cell.length_c   1.000
_cell.angle_alpha   90.00
_cell.angle_beta   90.00
_cell.angle_gamma   90.00
#
_symmetry.space_group_name_H-M   'P 1'
#
loop_
_entity.id
_entity.type
_entity.pdbx_description
1 polymer ?
#
loop_
_entity_poly.entity_id
_entity_poly.type
_entity_poly.pdbx_seq_one_letter_code
_entity_poly.pdbx_strand_id
1 'polypeptide(L)'
;CLSSDFCNDICCSSGADIDIDNVGRIMMYAEQLENYIKIPRTEWFIDSYKYDKEFPGGQYTRTKVRDNTCVFINKKERGCMIHKFCMLNDIDFHILKPMVGSLFPITFDEGVLHPSNEVLDNSLICLHKGPTLYQGVREELIYYFGLELVNELDSLEDEIGR
;
A
#
# COMPACT_ATOMS: atom_id res chain seq x y z
N CYS A 1 -12.05 -2.81 3.09
CA CYS A 1 -11.67 -1.39 3.30
C CYS A 1 -12.64 -0.43 2.60
N LEU A 2 -12.70 -0.43 1.26
CA LEU A 2 -13.45 0.57 0.46
C LEU A 2 -14.99 0.46 0.54
N SER A 3 -15.53 -0.56 1.21
CA SER A 3 -16.96 -0.78 1.39
C SER A 3 -17.56 -0.09 2.64
N SER A 4 -16.74 0.61 3.44
CA SER A 4 -17.17 1.26 4.68
C SER A 4 -16.55 2.65 4.85
N ASP A 5 -17.37 3.62 5.29
CA ASP A 5 -16.99 5.01 5.58
C ASP A 5 -16.44 5.26 6.98
N PHE A 6 -16.20 4.18 7.72
CA PHE A 6 -15.77 4.29 9.12
C PHE A 6 -14.40 4.96 9.29
N CYS A 7 -13.38 4.53 8.53
CA CYS A 7 -11.99 5.02 8.72
C CYS A 7 -11.59 6.15 7.78
N ASN A 8 -12.37 6.42 6.73
CA ASN A 8 -12.12 7.47 5.73
C ASN A 8 -10.67 7.51 5.21
N ASP A 9 -10.08 6.34 4.95
CA ASP A 9 -8.72 6.16 4.44
C ASP A 9 -7.62 6.83 5.29
N ILE A 10 -7.81 6.92 6.62
CA ILE A 10 -6.84 7.54 7.52
C ILE A 10 -5.43 6.90 7.46
N CYS A 11 -5.31 5.65 7.01
CA CYS A 11 -4.03 4.99 6.75
C CYS A 11 -3.18 5.72 5.70
N CYS A 12 -3.79 6.56 4.85
CA CYS A 12 -3.09 7.40 3.90
C CYS A 12 -2.62 8.74 4.50
N SER A 13 -2.83 9.02 5.79
CA SER A 13 -2.49 10.32 6.40
C SER A 13 -0.98 10.63 6.38
N SER A 14 -0.14 9.60 6.46
CA SER A 14 1.31 9.73 6.55
C SER A 14 2.03 9.54 5.21
N GLY A 15 1.32 9.37 4.10
CA GLY A 15 1.91 8.89 2.85
C GLY A 15 2.30 7.40 2.93
N ALA A 16 2.94 6.89 1.87
CA ALA A 16 3.39 5.51 1.79
C ALA A 16 4.85 5.46 1.31
N ASP A 17 5.62 4.51 1.85
CA ASP A 17 6.93 4.19 1.31
C ASP A 17 6.77 3.49 -0.05
N ILE A 18 7.70 3.77 -0.95
CA ILE A 18 7.67 3.31 -2.33
C ILE A 18 9.10 3.02 -2.80
N ASP A 19 9.30 1.83 -3.34
CA ASP A 19 10.59 1.41 -3.86
C ASP A 19 10.99 2.19 -5.11
N ILE A 20 12.30 2.30 -5.34
CA ILE A 20 12.86 3.05 -6.47
C ILE A 20 12.41 2.50 -7.82
N ASP A 21 12.26 1.17 -7.95
CA ASP A 21 11.81 0.56 -9.19
C ASP A 21 10.33 0.94 -9.48
N ASN A 22 9.48 1.00 -8.45
CA ASN A 22 8.10 1.45 -8.57
C ASN A 22 7.98 2.95 -8.84
N VAL A 23 8.89 3.77 -8.29
CA VAL A 23 8.99 5.18 -8.71
C VAL A 23 9.27 5.24 -10.22
N GLY A 24 10.23 4.45 -10.72
CA GLY A 24 10.51 4.33 -12.15
C GLY A 24 9.27 3.94 -12.95
N ARG A 25 8.54 2.92 -12.52
CA ARG A 25 7.28 2.49 -13.16
C ARG A 25 6.23 3.60 -13.17
N ILE A 26 6.00 4.30 -12.05
CA ILE A 26 5.07 5.44 -12.00
C ILE A 26 5.50 6.54 -12.96
N MET A 27 6.80 6.83 -13.04
CA MET A 27 7.33 7.89 -13.90
C MET A 27 7.13 7.61 -15.40
N MET A 28 7.06 6.34 -15.80
CA MET A 28 6.68 5.96 -17.18
C MET A 28 5.24 6.36 -17.54
N TYR A 29 4.34 6.44 -16.54
CA TYR A 29 2.95 6.87 -16.71
C TYR A 29 2.72 8.33 -16.28
N ALA A 30 3.79 9.10 -16.03
CA ALA A 30 3.68 10.36 -15.30
C ALA A 30 2.79 11.40 -15.99
N GLU A 31 2.79 11.48 -17.32
CA GLU A 31 1.90 12.42 -18.03
C GLU A 31 0.42 12.07 -17.81
N GLN A 32 0.06 10.80 -17.94
CA GLN A 32 -1.31 10.33 -17.77
C GLN A 32 -1.76 10.46 -16.31
N LEU A 33 -0.90 10.07 -15.36
CA LEU A 33 -1.17 10.20 -13.94
C LEU A 33 -1.29 11.67 -13.52
N GLU A 34 -0.41 12.57 -13.96
CA GLU A 34 -0.48 14.00 -13.66
C GLU A 34 -1.77 14.62 -14.21
N ASN A 35 -2.16 14.25 -15.42
CA ASN A 35 -3.44 14.64 -16.00
C ASN A 35 -4.63 14.07 -15.24
N TYR A 36 -4.53 12.87 -14.68
CA TYR A 36 -5.61 12.24 -13.92
C TYR A 36 -5.75 12.82 -12.51
N ILE A 37 -4.64 12.89 -11.76
CA ILE A 37 -4.64 13.28 -10.34
C ILE A 37 -4.59 14.80 -10.12
N LYS A 38 -4.22 15.58 -11.15
CA LYS A 38 -4.12 17.05 -11.11
C LYS A 38 -3.13 17.59 -10.06
N ILE A 39 -2.06 16.85 -9.81
CA ILE A 39 -0.93 17.25 -8.96
C ILE A 39 0.35 17.08 -9.80
N PRO A 40 1.20 18.11 -9.93
CA PRO A 40 2.46 18.01 -10.66
C PRO A 40 3.34 16.87 -10.15
N ARG A 41 4.00 16.12 -11.03
CA ARG A 41 4.88 15.00 -10.64
C ARG A 41 6.03 15.37 -9.71
N THR A 42 6.45 16.63 -9.74
CA THR A 42 7.44 17.20 -8.79
C THR A 42 6.93 17.23 -7.34
N GLU A 43 5.63 17.08 -7.14
CA GLU A 43 4.97 17.02 -5.83
C GLU A 43 4.60 15.58 -5.40
N TRP A 44 5.00 14.54 -6.13
CA TRP A 44 4.57 13.17 -5.80
C TRP A 44 5.40 12.49 -4.72
N PHE A 45 6.71 12.67 -4.76
CA PHE A 45 7.67 11.98 -3.88
C PHE A 45 8.52 12.99 -3.13
N ILE A 46 9.01 12.61 -1.96
CA ILE A 46 10.04 13.38 -1.25
C ILE A 46 11.39 13.20 -1.96
N ASP A 47 12.27 14.19 -1.85
CA ASP A 47 13.53 14.18 -2.61
C ASP A 47 14.59 13.25 -2.01
N SER A 48 14.35 12.72 -0.81
CA SER A 48 15.27 11.82 -0.12
C SER A 48 14.98 10.34 -0.43
N TYR A 49 16.07 9.59 -0.58
CA TYR A 49 16.06 8.14 -0.76
C TYR A 49 16.84 7.50 0.40
N LYS A 50 16.35 6.35 0.85
CA LYS A 50 17.00 5.53 1.87
C LYS A 50 17.35 4.18 1.27
N TYR A 51 18.53 3.68 1.62
CA TYR A 51 18.92 2.32 1.27
C TYR A 51 18.24 1.33 2.20
N ASP A 52 17.60 0.34 1.60
CA ASP A 52 17.00 -0.79 2.28
C ASP A 52 16.89 -1.95 1.29
N LYS A 53 17.59 -3.05 1.57
CA LYS A 53 17.67 -4.22 0.67
C LYS A 53 16.34 -4.98 0.57
N GLU A 54 15.39 -4.71 1.45
CA GLU A 54 14.08 -5.38 1.48
C GLU A 54 13.10 -4.75 0.47
N PHE A 55 13.37 -3.51 0.06
CA PHE A 55 12.64 -2.88 -1.03
C PHE A 55 13.23 -3.31 -2.39
N PRO A 56 12.39 -3.56 -3.41
CA PRO A 56 12.85 -3.73 -4.78
C PRO A 56 13.79 -2.58 -5.22
N GLY A 57 14.86 -2.90 -5.92
CA GLY A 57 15.90 -1.93 -6.28
C GLY A 57 16.79 -1.46 -5.11
N GLY A 58 16.60 -1.99 -3.89
CA GLY A 58 17.46 -1.75 -2.72
C GLY A 58 17.34 -0.36 -2.11
N GLN A 59 16.36 0.44 -2.56
CA GLN A 59 16.13 1.80 -2.09
C GLN A 59 14.65 2.12 -2.12
N TYR A 60 14.23 3.01 -1.21
CA TYR A 60 12.89 3.55 -1.22
C TYR A 60 12.89 5.05 -0.95
N THR A 61 11.82 5.69 -1.39
CA THR A 61 11.42 7.04 -0.99
C THR A 61 9.99 6.98 -0.43
N ARG A 62 9.38 8.14 -0.21
CA ARG A 62 8.02 8.25 0.30
C ARG A 62 7.18 9.16 -0.57
N THR A 63 5.91 8.80 -0.74
CA THR A 63 4.94 9.72 -1.33
C THR A 63 4.81 10.97 -0.45
N LYS A 64 4.72 12.15 -1.05
CA LYS A 64 4.47 13.40 -0.31
C LYS A 64 3.09 13.38 0.37
N VAL A 65 2.98 14.19 1.41
CA VAL A 65 1.73 14.45 2.15
C VAL A 65 1.34 15.91 1.93
N ARG A 66 0.08 16.15 1.56
CA ARG A 66 -0.50 17.49 1.38
C ARG A 66 -1.88 17.54 2.02
N ASP A 67 -2.11 18.54 2.86
CA ASP A 67 -3.31 18.66 3.69
C ASP A 67 -3.55 17.38 4.54
N ASN A 68 -2.50 16.92 5.23
CA ASN A 68 -2.51 15.74 6.11
C ASN A 68 -2.91 14.41 5.45
N THR A 69 -2.77 14.30 4.13
CA THR A 69 -3.04 13.06 3.39
C THR A 69 -2.03 12.83 2.27
N CYS A 70 -1.78 11.57 1.93
CA CYS A 70 -0.98 11.16 0.79
C CYS A 70 -1.47 11.88 -0.48
N VAL A 71 -0.56 12.41 -1.29
CA VAL A 71 -0.90 13.07 -2.57
C VAL A 71 -1.66 12.17 -3.55
N PHE A 72 -1.61 10.85 -3.38
CA PHE A 72 -2.36 9.89 -4.20
C PHE A 72 -3.70 9.45 -3.59
N ILE A 73 -4.16 10.04 -2.48
CA ILE A 73 -5.50 9.75 -1.95
C ILE A 73 -6.59 10.33 -2.88
N ASN A 74 -7.66 9.58 -3.10
CA ASN A 74 -8.83 10.10 -3.81
C ASN A 74 -9.71 10.90 -2.85
N LYS A 75 -9.52 12.22 -2.77
CA LYS A 75 -10.29 13.11 -1.87
C LYS A 75 -11.78 13.25 -2.24
N LYS A 76 -12.17 12.89 -3.47
CA LYS A 76 -13.57 12.98 -3.94
C LYS A 76 -14.36 11.71 -3.70
N GLU A 77 -13.68 10.57 -3.66
CA GLU A 77 -14.24 9.27 -3.38
C GLU A 77 -13.47 8.64 -2.19
N ARG A 78 -13.14 7.35 -2.29
CA ARG A 78 -12.32 6.61 -1.32
C ARG A 78 -11.15 5.94 -2.04
N GLY A 79 -10.10 5.63 -1.29
CA GLY A 79 -8.97 4.82 -1.75
C GLY A 79 -7.89 5.58 -2.51
N CYS A 80 -7.02 4.82 -3.17
CA CYS A 80 -5.84 5.33 -3.86
C CYS A 80 -6.12 5.64 -5.33
N MET A 81 -5.78 6.85 -5.77
CA MET A 81 -5.89 7.27 -7.16
C MET A 81 -4.99 6.47 -8.11
N ILE A 82 -3.84 5.98 -7.67
CA ILE A 82 -3.00 5.08 -8.50
C ILE A 82 -3.77 3.79 -8.78
N HIS A 83 -4.36 3.19 -7.74
CA HIS A 83 -5.16 1.98 -7.90
C HIS A 83 -6.34 2.22 -8.86
N LYS A 84 -7.09 3.32 -8.67
CA LYS A 84 -8.21 3.68 -9.54
C LYS A 84 -7.76 3.95 -10.98
N PHE A 85 -6.63 4.64 -11.17
CA PHE A 85 -6.03 4.86 -12.48
C PHE A 85 -5.71 3.53 -13.18
N CYS A 86 -5.13 2.56 -12.46
CA CYS A 86 -4.83 1.25 -13.01
C CYS A 86 -6.09 0.53 -13.49
N MET A 87 -7.14 0.50 -12.66
CA MET A 87 -8.43 -0.09 -13.04
C MET A 87 -9.05 0.55 -14.28
N LEU A 88 -8.95 1.88 -14.43
CA LEU A 88 -9.50 2.61 -15.57
C LEU A 88 -8.75 2.37 -16.87
N ASN A 89 -7.51 1.89 -16.80
CA ASN A 89 -6.63 1.70 -17.95
C ASN A 89 -6.28 0.21 -18.18
N ASP A 90 -6.97 -0.71 -17.52
CA ASP A 90 -6.71 -2.16 -17.59
C ASP A 90 -5.24 -2.53 -17.27
N ILE A 91 -4.68 -1.84 -16.27
CA ILE A 91 -3.34 -2.09 -15.74
C ILE A 91 -3.49 -2.86 -14.43
N ASP A 92 -2.70 -3.90 -14.23
CA ASP A 92 -2.60 -4.53 -12.91
C ASP A 92 -2.05 -3.50 -11.90
N PHE A 93 -2.85 -3.22 -10.86
CA PHE A 93 -2.49 -2.19 -9.89
C PHE A 93 -1.21 -2.52 -9.12
N HIS A 94 -0.82 -3.79 -9.00
CA HIS A 94 0.44 -4.18 -8.35
C HIS A 94 1.68 -3.67 -9.09
N ILE A 95 1.54 -3.27 -10.36
CA ILE A 95 2.62 -2.69 -11.15
C ILE A 95 2.93 -1.26 -10.69
N LEU A 96 1.91 -0.49 -10.27
CA LEU A 96 2.06 0.95 -9.99
C LEU A 96 1.76 1.33 -8.54
N LYS A 97 0.84 0.66 -7.85
CA LYS A 97 0.51 0.94 -6.45
C LYS A 97 1.67 0.42 -5.59
N PRO A 98 2.20 1.24 -4.65
CA PRO A 98 3.27 0.80 -3.77
C PRO A 98 2.92 -0.50 -3.03
N MET A 99 3.88 -1.42 -2.94
CA MET A 99 3.72 -2.69 -2.23
C MET A 99 3.31 -2.48 -0.78
N VAL A 100 3.98 -1.57 -0.05
CA VAL A 100 3.64 -1.21 1.34
C VAL A 100 2.19 -0.77 1.47
N GLY A 101 1.71 0.05 0.53
CA GLY A 101 0.31 0.50 0.53
C GLY A 101 -0.70 -0.55 0.07
N SER A 102 -0.25 -1.66 -0.50
CA SER A 102 -1.07 -2.81 -0.90
C SER A 102 -1.14 -3.86 0.21
N LEU A 103 -0.04 -4.07 0.94
CA LEU A 103 0.06 -5.00 2.06
C LEU A 103 -0.50 -4.43 3.37
N PHE A 104 -0.63 -3.11 3.52
CA PHE A 104 -1.11 -2.50 4.77
C PHE A 104 -2.48 -3.09 5.19
N PRO A 105 -2.64 -3.56 6.45
CA PRO A 105 -1.82 -3.26 7.63
C PRO A 105 -0.72 -4.28 7.96
N ILE A 106 -0.37 -5.17 7.03
CA ILE A 106 0.85 -5.97 7.11
C ILE A 106 2.01 -5.17 6.52
N THR A 107 3.16 -5.25 7.17
CA THR A 107 4.43 -4.66 6.71
C THR A 107 5.52 -5.71 6.76
N PHE A 108 6.71 -5.33 6.31
CA PHE A 108 7.90 -6.13 6.36
C PHE A 108 9.08 -5.28 6.83
N ASP A 109 9.91 -5.85 7.67
CA ASP A 109 11.27 -5.41 7.96
C ASP A 109 12.07 -6.58 8.55
N GLU A 110 13.40 -6.48 8.56
CA GLU A 110 14.32 -7.45 9.19
C GLU A 110 14.14 -8.92 8.74
N GLY A 111 13.65 -9.13 7.52
CA GLY A 111 13.39 -10.44 6.92
C GLY A 111 12.10 -11.09 7.39
N VAL A 112 11.18 -10.34 8.00
CA VAL A 112 9.91 -10.85 8.52
C VAL A 112 8.71 -10.10 7.98
N LEU A 113 7.60 -10.82 7.78
CA LEU A 113 6.27 -10.22 7.58
C LEU A 113 5.58 -10.11 8.94
N HIS A 114 5.07 -8.94 9.28
CA HIS A 114 4.44 -8.68 10.57
C HIS A 114 3.39 -7.56 10.52
N PRO A 115 2.54 -7.43 11.55
CA PRO A 115 1.63 -6.28 11.65
C PRO A 115 2.38 -4.95 11.71
N SER A 116 1.81 -3.92 11.10
CA SER A 116 2.37 -2.56 11.17
C SER A 116 2.35 -2.01 12.60
N ASN A 117 3.15 -0.97 12.86
CA ASN A 117 3.22 -0.33 14.17
C ASN A 117 1.85 0.16 14.65
N GLU A 118 1.00 0.66 13.75
CA GLU A 118 -0.35 1.13 14.07
C GLU A 118 -1.26 0.00 14.58
N VAL A 119 -0.99 -1.25 14.18
CA VAL A 119 -1.67 -2.41 14.75
C VAL A 119 -1.11 -2.73 16.13
N LEU A 120 0.22 -2.77 16.26
CA LEU A 120 0.90 -3.16 17.50
C LEU A 120 0.61 -2.19 18.66
N ASP A 121 0.48 -0.90 18.37
CA ASP A 121 0.17 0.14 19.35
C ASP A 121 -1.34 0.45 19.50
N ASN A 122 -2.20 -0.25 18.76
CA ASN A 122 -3.65 -0.06 18.70
C ASN A 122 -4.10 1.34 18.22
N SER A 123 -3.27 2.07 17.47
CA SER A 123 -3.65 3.37 16.88
C SER A 123 -4.41 3.24 15.55
N LEU A 124 -4.41 2.06 14.91
CA LEU A 124 -5.17 1.81 13.70
C LEU A 124 -6.68 1.83 13.98
N ILE A 125 -7.37 2.89 13.54
CA ILE A 125 -8.79 3.10 13.86
C ILE A 125 -9.69 1.93 13.46
N CYS A 126 -9.42 1.29 12.32
CA CYS A 126 -10.23 0.19 11.80
C CYS A 126 -9.85 -1.19 12.36
N LEU A 127 -8.93 -1.25 13.33
CA LEU A 127 -8.56 -2.50 13.99
C LEU A 127 -9.81 -3.17 14.60
N HIS A 128 -9.93 -4.47 14.41
CA HIS A 128 -11.09 -5.29 14.83
C HIS A 128 -12.46 -4.92 14.20
N LYS A 129 -12.49 -4.15 13.10
CA LYS A 129 -13.74 -3.78 12.39
C LYS A 129 -13.99 -4.57 11.09
N GLY A 130 -13.29 -5.69 10.89
CA GLY A 130 -13.34 -6.47 9.66
C GLY A 130 -12.70 -7.85 9.83
N PRO A 131 -12.22 -8.47 8.73
CA PRO A 131 -11.54 -9.75 8.77
C PRO A 131 -10.22 -9.67 9.54
N THR A 132 -9.55 -10.81 9.75
CA THR A 132 -8.19 -10.85 10.28
C THR A 132 -7.24 -10.05 9.37
N LEU A 133 -6.09 -9.62 9.88
CA LEU A 133 -5.10 -8.90 9.05
C LEU A 133 -4.69 -9.74 7.84
N TYR A 134 -4.43 -11.03 8.09
CA TYR A 134 -4.12 -12.03 7.07
C TYR A 134 -5.21 -12.09 5.98
N GLN A 135 -6.46 -12.35 6.37
CA GLN A 135 -7.58 -12.40 5.43
C GLN A 135 -7.78 -11.09 4.67
N GLY A 136 -7.49 -9.95 5.31
CA GLY A 136 -7.64 -8.63 4.71
C GLY A 136 -6.69 -8.36 3.54
N VAL A 137 -5.55 -9.06 3.46
CA VAL A 137 -4.52 -8.86 2.42
C VAL A 137 -4.05 -10.17 1.79
N ARG A 138 -4.84 -11.24 1.91
CA ARG A 138 -4.48 -12.59 1.45
C ARG A 138 -4.12 -12.62 -0.04
N GLU A 139 -4.91 -11.97 -0.89
CA GLU A 139 -4.64 -11.92 -2.34
C GLU A 139 -3.32 -11.21 -2.65
N GLU A 140 -2.97 -10.20 -1.85
CA GLU A 140 -1.75 -9.42 -2.03
C GLU A 140 -0.54 -10.24 -1.56
N LEU A 141 -0.72 -11.04 -0.49
CA LEU A 141 0.27 -12.01 -0.06
C LEU A 141 0.54 -13.09 -1.14
N ILE A 142 -0.51 -13.57 -1.81
CA ILE A 142 -0.36 -14.48 -2.96
C ILE A 142 0.47 -13.82 -4.06
N TYR A 143 0.17 -12.57 -4.40
CA TYR A 143 0.86 -11.85 -5.47
C TYR A 143 2.36 -11.67 -5.17
N TYR A 144 2.70 -11.18 -3.97
CA TYR A 144 4.09 -10.81 -3.65
C TYR A 144 4.94 -11.98 -3.15
N PHE A 145 4.35 -12.97 -2.48
CA PHE A 145 5.08 -14.05 -1.81
C PHE A 145 4.72 -15.45 -2.31
N GLY A 146 3.73 -15.55 -3.19
CA GLY A 146 3.34 -16.81 -3.82
C GLY A 146 2.40 -17.66 -2.97
N LEU A 147 1.87 -18.70 -3.61
CA LEU A 147 0.87 -19.58 -3.01
C LEU A 147 1.44 -20.46 -1.88
N GLU A 148 2.75 -20.73 -1.88
CA GLU A 148 3.41 -21.54 -0.86
C GLU A 148 3.28 -20.90 0.53
N LEU A 149 3.62 -19.62 0.66
CA LEU A 149 3.46 -18.88 1.91
C LEU A 149 1.99 -18.89 2.37
N VAL A 150 1.07 -18.61 1.45
CA VAL A 150 -0.35 -18.50 1.79
C VAL A 150 -0.95 -19.83 2.22
N ASN A 151 -0.53 -20.96 1.63
CA ASN A 151 -0.96 -22.29 2.09
C ASN A 151 -0.48 -22.59 3.51
N GLU A 152 0.73 -22.15 3.89
CA GLU A 152 1.22 -22.25 5.26
C GLU A 152 0.38 -21.41 6.21
N LEU A 153 0.09 -20.15 5.85
CA LEU A 153 -0.76 -19.27 6.65
C LEU A 153 -2.21 -19.76 6.77
N ASP A 154 -2.78 -20.32 5.71
CA ASP A 154 -4.11 -20.96 5.74
C ASP A 154 -4.12 -22.12 6.75
N SER A 155 -3.07 -22.95 6.76
CA SER A 155 -2.96 -24.07 7.71
C SER A 155 -2.87 -23.58 9.16
N LEU A 156 -2.11 -22.51 9.41
CA LEU A 156 -2.00 -21.88 10.73
C LEU A 156 -3.33 -21.24 11.18
N GLU A 157 -4.06 -20.59 10.27
CA GLU A 157 -5.38 -20.01 10.59
C GLU A 157 -6.39 -21.12 10.97
N ASP A 158 -6.35 -22.27 10.30
CA ASP A 158 -7.17 -23.43 10.62
C ASP A 158 -6.82 -24.06 11.99
N GLU A 159 -5.53 -24.11 12.35
CA GLU A 159 -5.05 -24.65 13.63
C GLU A 159 -5.46 -23.79 14.84
N ILE A 160 -5.46 -22.46 14.69
CA ILE A 160 -5.77 -21.53 15.78
C ILE A 160 -7.26 -21.55 16.15
N GLY A 161 -8.12 -22.02 15.23
CA GLY A 161 -9.57 -22.03 15.39
C GLY A 161 -10.18 -20.63 15.28
N ARG A 162 -11.30 -20.53 14.57
CA ARG A 162 -12.05 -19.27 14.43
C ARG A 162 -12.73 -18.83 15.72
#